data_AF-A0A814ZBB6-F1
#
_entry.id   AF-A0A814ZBB6-F1
#
_cell.length_a   1.000
_cell.length_b   1.000
_cell.length_c   1.000
_cell.angle_alpha   90.00
_cell.angle_beta   90.00
_cell.angle_gamma   90.00
#
_symmetry.space_group_name_H-M   'P 1'
#
loop_
_entity.id
_entity.type
_entity.pdbx_description
1 polymer ?
#
loop_
_entity_poly.entity_id
_entity_poly.type
_entity_poly.pdbx_seq_one_letter_code
_entity_poly.pdbx_strand_id
1 'polypeptide(L)'
;MKFIGLLVLFITVESFAANDSCNLSKSLTDFLSNYETLKSNVENLNKKVNRQPYVCMGNSPFTKWARYEPNGIQMNIDTSKCHFSKTPAYFTSLGGMGSHYGIIGTTSIYFATSTKFQIFLRDYWNATSGTLMKVTADNHWNVNWIGVEENN
;
A
#
# COMPACT_ATOMS: atom_id res chain seq x y z
N MET A 1 -4.57 16.04 33.54
CA MET A 1 -4.06 14.99 34.47
C MET A 1 -2.61 14.68 34.13
N LYS A 2 -1.65 15.40 34.74
CA LYS A 2 -0.20 15.20 34.53
C LYS A 2 0.60 15.26 35.85
N PHE A 3 -0.09 15.16 36.99
CA PHE A 3 0.47 15.43 38.32
C PHE A 3 0.70 14.18 39.18
N ILE A 4 0.27 12.99 38.73
CA ILE A 4 0.32 11.78 39.56
C ILE A 4 1.69 11.07 39.43
N GLY A 5 2.38 11.19 38.28
CA GLY A 5 3.67 10.52 38.07
C GLY A 5 4.85 11.14 38.82
N LEU A 6 4.80 12.44 39.12
CA LEU A 6 5.90 13.16 39.79
C LEU A 6 5.90 12.97 41.31
N LEU A 7 4.73 12.70 41.90
CA LEU A 7 4.56 12.58 43.36
C LEU A 7 5.03 11.22 43.90
N VAL A 8 4.99 10.15 43.08
CA VAL A 8 5.48 8.83 43.47
C VAL A 8 7.01 8.78 43.59
N LEU A 9 7.72 9.66 42.87
CA LEU A 9 9.18 9.71 42.91
C LEU A 9 9.74 10.39 44.17
N PHE A 10 8.95 11.23 44.86
CA PHE A 10 9.40 11.97 46.04
C PHE A 10 9.32 11.18 47.35
N ILE A 11 8.51 10.11 47.41
CA ILE A 11 8.18 9.45 48.70
C ILE A 11 9.22 8.40 49.14
N THR A 12 10.18 8.00 48.30
CA THR A 12 11.13 6.93 48.66
C THR A 12 12.55 7.38 49.03
N VAL A 13 12.86 8.68 49.07
CA VAL A 13 14.27 9.13 49.22
C VAL A 13 14.66 9.57 50.64
N GLU A 14 13.73 9.74 51.59
CA GLU A 14 14.06 10.33 52.90
C GLU A 14 14.57 9.37 54.00
N SER A 15 14.92 8.10 53.73
CA SER A 15 15.31 7.19 54.84
C SER A 15 16.45 6.20 54.61
N PHE A 16 17.44 6.47 53.75
CA PHE A 16 18.64 5.61 53.66
C PHE A 16 19.97 6.37 53.61
N ALA A 17 20.86 6.00 54.54
CA ALA A 17 22.14 6.64 54.83
C ALA A 17 23.19 6.43 53.72
N ALA A 18 24.20 7.31 53.72
CA ALA A 18 25.12 7.65 52.63
C ALA A 18 25.83 6.51 51.83
N ASN A 19 25.89 5.26 52.30
CA ASN A 19 26.50 4.15 51.54
C ASN A 19 25.55 3.48 50.52
N ASP A 20 24.24 3.67 50.64
CA ASP A 20 23.25 3.14 49.69
C ASP A 20 22.89 4.14 48.59
N SER A 21 23.38 5.39 48.69
CA SER A 21 23.17 6.46 47.71
C SER A 21 23.68 6.09 46.32
N CYS A 22 24.81 5.38 46.23
CA CYS A 22 25.40 4.93 44.97
C CYS A 22 24.56 3.83 44.30
N ASN A 23 24.08 2.84 45.08
CA ASN A 23 23.20 1.78 44.58
C ASN A 23 21.82 2.31 44.15
N LEU A 24 21.27 3.26 44.91
CA LEU A 24 20.02 3.92 44.57
C LEU A 24 20.16 4.76 43.30
N SER A 25 21.27 5.49 43.14
CA SER A 25 21.55 6.27 41.93
C SER A 25 21.62 5.39 40.68
N LYS A 26 22.30 4.24 40.76
CA LYS A 26 22.41 3.27 39.67
C LYS A 26 21.06 2.63 39.32
N SER A 27 20.31 2.21 40.34
CA SER A 27 18.96 1.65 40.14
C SER A 27 18.02 2.66 39.48
N LEU A 28 18.09 3.94 39.87
CA LEU A 28 17.31 5.00 39.26
C LEU A 28 17.73 5.25 37.81
N THR A 29 19.03 5.28 37.50
CA THR A 29 19.50 5.43 36.11
C THR A 29 19.08 4.26 35.23
N ASP A 30 19.14 3.04 35.75
CA ASP A 30 18.72 1.84 35.02
C ASP A 30 17.20 1.87 34.76
N PHE A 31 16.41 2.29 35.76
CA PHE A 31 14.96 2.46 35.59
C PHE A 31 14.61 3.53 34.55
N LEU A 32 15.27 4.69 34.59
CA LEU A 32 15.06 5.77 33.62
C LEU A 32 15.43 5.33 32.20
N SER A 33 16.55 4.61 32.05
CA SER A 33 16.99 4.04 30.77
C SER A 33 15.96 3.05 30.20
N ASN A 34 15.44 2.17 31.06
CA ASN A 34 14.40 1.21 30.69
C ASN A 34 13.08 1.90 30.32
N TYR A 35 12.70 2.96 31.03
CA TYR A 35 11.51 3.75 30.74
C TYR A 35 11.59 4.41 29.35
N GLU A 36 12.71 5.05 29.01
CA GLU A 36 12.87 5.67 27.69
C GLU A 36 12.87 4.63 26.55
N THR A 37 13.49 3.46 26.79
CA THR A 37 13.44 2.34 25.85
C THR A 37 12.01 1.86 25.63
N LEU A 38 11.25 1.67 26.71
CA LEU A 38 9.85 1.24 26.63
C LEU A 38 8.99 2.26 25.89
N LYS A 39 9.18 3.55 26.17
CA LYS A 39 8.45 4.64 25.50
C LYS A 39 8.73 4.67 24.00
N SER A 40 9.99 4.56 23.60
CA SER A 40 10.39 4.45 22.18
C SER A 40 9.77 3.22 21.51
N ASN A 41 9.76 2.07 22.19
CA ASN A 41 9.14 0.86 21.66
C ASN A 41 7.62 1.02 21.46
N VAL A 42 6.93 1.64 22.41
CA VAL A 42 5.49 1.93 22.31
C VAL A 42 5.21 2.89 21.14
N GLU A 43 6.01 3.94 20.97
CA GLU A 43 5.89 4.87 19.84
C GLU A 43 6.10 4.17 18.48
N ASN A 44 7.12 3.31 18.38
CA ASN A 44 7.39 2.52 17.19
C ASN A 44 6.27 1.50 16.89
N LEU A 45 5.72 0.87 17.91
CA LEU A 45 4.57 -0.04 17.78
C LEU A 45 3.33 0.72 17.33
N ASN A 46 3.02 1.87 17.92
CA ASN A 46 1.91 2.72 17.49
C ASN A 46 2.09 3.16 16.04
N LYS A 47 3.31 3.51 15.62
CA LYS A 47 3.59 3.84 14.22
C LYS A 47 3.35 2.64 13.31
N LYS A 48 3.77 1.43 13.68
CA LYS A 48 3.56 0.19 12.90
C LYS A 48 2.08 -0.20 12.81
N VAL A 49 1.35 -0.15 13.92
CA VAL A 49 -0.08 -0.48 14.00
C VAL A 49 -0.92 0.49 13.17
N ASN A 50 -0.51 1.76 13.09
CA ASN A 50 -1.23 2.79 12.32
C ASN A 50 -0.80 2.92 10.85
N ARG A 51 0.03 2.01 10.32
CA ARG A 51 0.34 1.98 8.87
C ARG A 51 -0.80 1.33 8.10
N GLN A 52 -1.91 2.04 7.95
CA GLN A 52 -2.90 1.64 6.95
C GLN A 52 -2.31 1.92 5.56
N PRO A 53 -2.32 0.95 4.64
CA PRO A 53 -1.89 1.21 3.27
C PRO A 53 -2.84 2.22 2.63
N TYR A 54 -2.30 3.10 1.78
CA TYR A 54 -3.14 4.00 1.01
C TYR A 54 -3.71 3.24 -0.20
N VAL A 55 -5.03 3.10 -0.25
CA VAL A 55 -5.73 2.32 -1.28
C VAL A 55 -6.57 3.24 -2.14
N CYS A 56 -6.45 3.12 -3.45
CA CYS A 56 -7.29 3.81 -4.41
C CYS A 56 -7.68 2.85 -5.55
N MET A 57 -8.84 3.06 -6.15
CA MET A 57 -9.40 2.15 -7.14
C MET A 57 -10.12 2.86 -8.27
N GLY A 58 -10.38 2.14 -9.34
CA GLY A 58 -11.17 2.64 -10.44
C GLY A 58 -11.39 1.62 -11.53
N ASN A 59 -12.02 2.11 -12.59
CA ASN A 59 -12.19 1.38 -13.83
C ASN A 59 -11.76 2.26 -15.00
N SER A 60 -11.32 1.63 -16.08
CA SER A 60 -11.08 2.32 -17.35
C SER A 60 -12.36 2.48 -18.16
N PRO A 61 -12.41 3.44 -19.11
CA PRO A 61 -13.39 3.42 -20.18
C PRO A 61 -13.05 2.31 -21.19
N PHE A 62 -14.07 1.57 -21.65
CA PHE A 62 -13.90 0.53 -22.68
C PHE A 62 -13.49 1.09 -24.05
N THR A 63 -13.60 2.40 -24.27
CA THR A 63 -13.24 3.05 -25.53
C THR A 63 -11.74 3.32 -25.68
N LYS A 64 -10.93 3.08 -24.63
CA LYS A 64 -9.49 3.39 -24.62
C LYS A 64 -8.57 2.25 -25.08
N TRP A 65 -9.12 1.14 -25.56
CA TRP A 65 -8.29 0.07 -26.14
C TRP A 65 -7.66 0.53 -27.44
N ALA A 66 -6.41 0.14 -27.64
CA ALA A 66 -5.67 0.33 -28.88
C ALA A 66 -5.11 -1.00 -29.36
N ARG A 67 -4.88 -1.12 -30.67
CA ARG A 67 -4.24 -2.32 -31.23
C ARG A 67 -2.80 -2.46 -30.74
N TYR A 68 -2.40 -3.70 -30.52
CA TYR A 68 -1.02 -4.12 -30.34
C TYR A 68 -0.74 -5.21 -31.38
N GLU A 69 -0.15 -4.79 -32.50
CA GLU A 69 -0.02 -5.65 -33.67
C GLU A 69 1.02 -6.77 -33.45
N PRO A 70 0.83 -7.94 -34.07
CA PRO A 70 -0.31 -8.31 -34.92
C PRO A 70 -1.53 -8.84 -34.14
N ASN A 71 -1.32 -9.39 -32.93
CA ASN A 71 -2.28 -10.26 -32.25
C ASN A 71 -2.49 -9.87 -30.78
N GLY A 72 -2.87 -8.62 -30.55
CA GLY A 72 -3.14 -8.13 -29.20
C GLY A 72 -3.81 -6.76 -29.19
N ILE A 73 -4.18 -6.35 -27.99
CA ILE A 73 -4.65 -5.01 -27.67
C ILE A 73 -3.95 -4.52 -26.42
N GLN A 74 -3.89 -3.21 -26.25
CA GLN A 74 -3.23 -2.56 -25.12
C GLN A 74 -4.08 -1.42 -24.60
N MET A 75 -3.89 -1.08 -23.33
CA MET A 75 -4.52 0.09 -22.72
C MET A 75 -3.57 0.73 -21.71
N ASN A 76 -3.44 2.04 -21.80
CA ASN A 76 -2.84 2.87 -20.74
C ASN A 76 -3.91 3.26 -19.74
N ILE A 77 -3.68 2.92 -18.47
CA ILE A 77 -4.56 3.23 -17.35
C ILE A 77 -3.99 4.43 -16.61
N ASP A 78 -4.80 5.49 -16.51
CA ASP A 78 -4.48 6.70 -15.77
C ASP A 78 -4.98 6.57 -14.32
N THR A 79 -4.06 6.69 -13.37
CA THR A 79 -4.29 6.62 -11.92
C THR A 79 -3.95 7.93 -11.21
N SER A 80 -3.65 9.00 -11.95
CA SER A 80 -3.26 10.32 -11.42
C SER A 80 -4.24 10.88 -10.39
N LYS A 81 -5.54 10.59 -10.53
CA LYS A 81 -6.61 10.98 -9.58
C LYS A 81 -6.38 10.46 -8.15
N CYS A 82 -5.53 9.46 -7.97
CA CYS A 82 -5.23 8.88 -6.66
C CYS A 82 -4.06 9.57 -5.96
N HIS A 83 -3.27 10.41 -6.63
CA HIS A 83 -2.17 11.14 -6.01
C HIS A 83 -1.20 10.25 -5.20
N PHE A 84 -0.89 9.05 -5.70
CA PHE A 84 0.10 8.17 -5.09
C PHE A 84 1.46 8.88 -4.98
N SER A 85 2.11 8.77 -3.83
CA SER A 85 3.44 9.34 -3.59
C SER A 85 4.56 8.49 -4.19
N LYS A 86 4.30 7.20 -4.41
CA LYS A 86 5.20 6.21 -5.00
C LYS A 86 4.44 5.34 -6.00
N THR A 87 5.13 4.42 -6.68
CA THR A 87 4.45 3.41 -7.49
C THR A 87 3.74 2.42 -6.56
N PRO A 88 2.40 2.34 -6.58
CA PRO A 88 1.68 1.36 -5.77
C PRO A 88 1.75 -0.03 -6.40
N ALA A 89 1.43 -1.05 -5.61
CA ALA A 89 1.11 -2.37 -6.13
C ALA A 89 -0.28 -2.32 -6.78
N TYR A 90 -0.35 -2.55 -8.10
CA TYR A 90 -1.61 -2.60 -8.82
C TYR A 90 -2.13 -4.03 -8.94
N PHE A 91 -3.45 -4.19 -8.87
CA PHE A 91 -4.17 -5.42 -9.11
C PHE A 91 -5.28 -5.12 -10.12
N THR A 92 -5.45 -6.00 -11.10
CA THR A 92 -6.35 -5.75 -12.23
C THR A 92 -7.29 -6.93 -12.47
N SER A 93 -8.48 -6.62 -12.96
CA SER A 93 -9.41 -7.59 -13.55
C SER A 93 -10.04 -7.01 -14.81
N LEU A 94 -10.48 -7.90 -15.71
CA LEU A 94 -11.19 -7.52 -16.93
C LEU A 94 -12.69 -7.55 -16.63
N GLY A 95 -13.35 -6.40 -16.82
CA GLY A 95 -14.80 -6.23 -16.75
C GLY A 95 -15.45 -6.24 -18.14
N GLY A 96 -16.77 -6.14 -18.17
CA GLY A 96 -17.58 -6.14 -19.40
C GLY A 96 -18.65 -7.23 -19.40
N MET A 97 -19.32 -7.41 -20.54
CA MET A 97 -20.51 -8.27 -20.64
C MET A 97 -20.19 -9.77 -20.78
N GLY A 98 -19.03 -10.15 -21.32
CA GLY A 98 -18.71 -11.56 -21.54
C GLY A 98 -17.39 -11.80 -22.29
N SER A 99 -17.17 -13.04 -22.71
CA SER A 99 -16.00 -13.49 -23.49
C SER A 99 -14.63 -13.33 -22.83
N HIS A 100 -14.56 -13.11 -21.52
CA HIS A 100 -13.30 -12.91 -20.80
C HIS A 100 -12.41 -14.16 -20.73
N TYR A 101 -13.01 -15.36 -20.78
CA TYR A 101 -12.34 -16.64 -20.57
C TYR A 101 -11.23 -16.95 -21.59
N GLY A 102 -11.28 -16.32 -22.76
CA GLY A 102 -10.30 -16.50 -23.83
C GLY A 102 -9.08 -15.60 -23.74
N ILE A 103 -9.01 -14.71 -22.75
CA ILE A 103 -8.00 -13.65 -22.72
C ILE A 103 -6.88 -13.96 -21.73
N ILE A 104 -5.66 -13.68 -22.16
CA ILE A 104 -4.44 -13.71 -21.34
C ILE A 104 -3.86 -12.30 -21.19
N GLY A 105 -3.12 -12.08 -20.09
CA GLY A 105 -2.42 -10.82 -19.81
C GLY A 105 -3.16 -9.84 -18.90
N THR A 106 -4.39 -10.16 -18.47
CA THR A 106 -5.22 -9.28 -17.62
C THR A 106 -4.53 -8.83 -16.33
N THR A 107 -3.72 -9.69 -15.72
CA THR A 107 -2.96 -9.42 -14.48
C THR A 107 -1.50 -9.04 -14.74
N SER A 108 -1.09 -8.93 -16.01
CA SER A 108 0.27 -8.55 -16.39
C SER A 108 0.35 -7.03 -16.53
N ILE A 109 0.82 -6.39 -15.46
CA ILE A 109 0.96 -4.93 -15.38
C ILE A 109 2.38 -4.52 -15.82
N TYR A 110 2.45 -3.57 -16.74
CA TYR A 110 3.68 -3.04 -17.32
C TYR A 110 3.82 -1.54 -17.03
N PHE A 111 5.07 -1.07 -16.98
CA PHE A 111 5.43 0.35 -16.89
C PHE A 111 4.68 1.11 -15.78
N ALA A 112 4.47 0.46 -14.63
CA ALA A 112 3.75 1.05 -13.51
C ALA A 112 4.51 2.23 -12.91
N THR A 113 3.78 3.30 -12.63
CA THR A 113 4.22 4.52 -11.96
C THR A 113 3.15 4.95 -10.95
N SER A 114 3.41 6.03 -10.22
CA SER A 114 2.42 6.64 -9.33
C SER A 114 1.18 7.21 -10.04
N THR A 115 1.23 7.42 -11.36
CA THR A 115 0.15 8.09 -12.11
C THR A 115 -0.43 7.26 -13.24
N LYS A 116 0.19 6.12 -13.58
CA LYS A 116 -0.29 5.25 -14.64
C LYS A 116 0.33 3.86 -14.60
N PHE A 117 -0.29 2.95 -15.32
CA PHE A 117 0.30 1.69 -15.75
C PHE A 117 -0.26 1.28 -17.11
N GLN A 118 0.32 0.26 -17.72
CA GLN A 118 -0.11 -0.28 -19.01
C GLN A 118 -0.41 -1.76 -18.88
N ILE A 119 -1.38 -2.24 -19.65
CA ILE A 119 -1.65 -3.67 -19.82
C ILE A 119 -1.71 -4.05 -21.29
N PHE A 120 -1.39 -5.31 -21.56
CA PHE A 120 -1.47 -5.92 -22.87
C PHE A 120 -2.32 -7.17 -22.76
N LEU A 121 -3.31 -7.28 -23.63
CA LEU A 121 -4.16 -8.47 -23.73
C LEU A 121 -3.93 -9.15 -25.06
N ARG A 122 -4.06 -10.46 -25.03
CA ARG A 122 -4.05 -11.31 -26.20
C ARG A 122 -5.10 -12.40 -26.05
N ASP A 123 -5.62 -12.85 -27.17
CA ASP A 123 -6.49 -14.00 -27.24
C ASP A 123 -5.68 -15.30 -27.17
N TYR A 124 -6.16 -16.26 -26.39
CA TYR A 124 -5.55 -17.57 -26.23
C TYR A 124 -5.46 -18.33 -27.56
N TRP A 125 -6.46 -18.19 -28.43
CA TRP A 125 -6.51 -18.80 -29.76
C TRP A 125 -5.87 -17.96 -30.86
N ASN A 126 -5.10 -16.92 -30.49
CA ASN A 126 -4.34 -16.06 -31.40
C ASN A 126 -5.21 -15.22 -32.35
N ALA A 127 -6.38 -14.76 -31.91
CA ALA A 127 -7.15 -13.78 -32.66
C ALA A 127 -6.32 -12.52 -33.02
N THR A 128 -6.58 -11.96 -34.19
CA THR A 128 -5.93 -10.72 -34.64
C THR A 128 -6.30 -9.53 -33.76
N SER A 129 -5.45 -8.51 -33.74
CA SER A 129 -5.75 -7.23 -33.07
C SER A 129 -7.08 -6.64 -33.52
N GLY A 130 -7.42 -6.74 -34.81
CA GLY A 130 -8.70 -6.29 -35.37
C GLY A 130 -9.91 -7.04 -34.82
N THR A 131 -9.82 -8.37 -34.72
CA THR A 131 -10.86 -9.20 -34.10
C THR A 131 -11.04 -8.84 -32.62
N LEU A 132 -9.93 -8.71 -31.88
CA LEU A 132 -9.95 -8.34 -30.47
C LEU A 132 -10.57 -6.96 -30.23
N MET A 133 -10.26 -5.97 -31.08
CA MET A 133 -10.88 -4.65 -30.99
C MET A 133 -12.40 -4.72 -31.15
N LYS A 134 -12.90 -5.54 -32.07
CA LYS A 134 -14.35 -5.75 -32.26
C LYS A 134 -14.98 -6.39 -31.04
N VAL A 135 -14.42 -7.50 -30.54
CA VAL A 135 -14.93 -8.21 -29.36
C VAL A 135 -14.95 -7.30 -28.14
N THR A 136 -13.91 -6.49 -27.97
CA THR A 136 -13.78 -5.53 -26.87
C THR A 136 -14.87 -4.45 -26.92
N ALA A 137 -15.15 -3.90 -28.10
CA ALA A 137 -16.22 -2.93 -28.29
C ALA A 137 -17.59 -3.57 -28.05
N ASP A 138 -17.85 -4.73 -28.65
CA ASP A 138 -19.13 -5.45 -28.54
C ASP A 138 -19.45 -5.86 -27.09
N ASN A 139 -18.42 -6.21 -26.29
CA ASN A 139 -18.57 -6.63 -24.90
C ASN A 139 -18.31 -5.53 -23.88
N HIS A 140 -18.03 -4.30 -24.32
CA HIS A 140 -17.68 -3.17 -23.45
C HIS A 140 -16.56 -3.51 -22.45
N TRP A 141 -15.49 -4.16 -22.90
CA TRP A 141 -14.41 -4.56 -22.00
C TRP A 141 -13.72 -3.36 -21.38
N ASN A 142 -13.62 -3.37 -20.06
CA ASN A 142 -12.90 -2.37 -19.29
C ASN A 142 -11.96 -3.02 -18.29
N VAL A 143 -11.03 -2.27 -17.75
CA VAL A 143 -10.09 -2.75 -16.73
C VAL A 143 -10.54 -2.20 -15.40
N ASN A 144 -10.89 -3.07 -14.45
CA ASN A 144 -11.03 -2.69 -13.06
C ASN A 144 -9.66 -2.80 -12.39
N TRP A 145 -9.36 -1.88 -11.47
CA TRP A 145 -8.07 -1.88 -10.81
C TRP A 145 -8.13 -1.36 -9.38
N ILE A 146 -7.21 -1.86 -8.56
CA ILE A 146 -6.91 -1.38 -7.21
C ILE A 146 -5.41 -1.11 -7.15
N GLY A 147 -5.02 0.05 -6.64
CA GLY A 147 -3.64 0.40 -6.30
C GLY A 147 -3.48 0.48 -4.79
N VAL A 148 -2.46 -0.20 -4.26
CA VAL A 148 -2.11 -0.25 -2.84
C VAL A 148 -0.70 0.34 -2.67
N GLU A 149 -0.60 1.51 -2.05
CA GLU A 149 0.65 2.16 -1.70
C GLU A 149 1.01 1.87 -0.23
N GLU A 150 2.21 1.33 -0.02
CA GLU A 150 2.75 1.15 1.33
C GLU A 150 3.24 2.49 1.90
N ASN A 151 2.68 2.85 3.07
CA ASN A 151 3.13 4.00 3.85
C ASN A 151 4.43 3.61 4.61
N ASN A 152 5.55 4.26 4.25
CA ASN A 152 6.87 4.02 4.88
C ASN A 152 6.97 4.57 6.31
#